data_AF-A0A5N5IS99-F1
#
_entry.id   AF-A0A5N5IS99-F1
#
_cell.length_a   1.000
_cell.length_b   1.000
_cell.length_c   1.000
_cell.angle_alpha   90.00
_cell.angle_beta   90.00
_cell.angle_gamma   90.00
#
_symmetry.space_group_name_H-M   'P 1'
#
loop_
_entity.id
_entity.type
_entity.pdbx_description
1 polymer ?
#
loop_
_entity_poly.entity_id
_entity_poly.type
_entity_poly.pdbx_seq_one_letter_code
_entity_poly.pdbx_strand_id
1 'polypeptide(L)'
;MMKYKTTLYTILAVMLVSCSSMESDAERMAELQCESMRITMDNTLGAIENGNIDTKSIEEHGEKVQKFAEKMMEKYQSSEEMQKFQALVVKKSMEICRE
;
A
#
# COMPACT_ATOMS: atom_id res chain seq x y z
N MET A 1 -23.18 -38.18 -12.36
CA MET A 1 -23.13 -36.74 -12.60
C MET A 1 -22.99 -35.87 -11.33
N MET A 2 -22.18 -36.29 -10.34
CA MET A 2 -22.05 -35.54 -9.07
C MET A 2 -20.61 -35.14 -8.70
N LYS A 3 -19.57 -35.71 -9.34
CA LYS A 3 -18.17 -35.45 -8.95
C LYS A 3 -17.58 -34.17 -9.57
N TYR A 4 -18.03 -33.78 -10.76
CA TYR A 4 -17.51 -32.60 -11.48
C TYR A 4 -18.03 -31.27 -10.94
N LYS A 5 -19.23 -31.26 -10.33
CA LYS A 5 -19.80 -30.04 -9.75
C LYS A 5 -19.03 -29.60 -8.51
N THR A 6 -18.66 -30.55 -7.64
CA THR A 6 -17.95 -30.24 -6.39
C THR A 6 -16.52 -29.71 -6.63
N THR A 7 -15.83 -30.22 -7.66
CA THR A 7 -14.50 -29.73 -8.06
C THR A 7 -14.56 -28.34 -8.71
N LEU A 8 -15.62 -28.04 -9.47
CA LEU A 8 -15.79 -26.72 -10.10
C LEU A 8 -16.02 -25.61 -9.06
N TYR A 9 -16.80 -25.88 -8.01
CA TYR A 9 -17.04 -24.92 -6.93
C TYR A 9 -15.79 -24.64 -6.07
N THR A 10 -14.92 -25.63 -5.90
CA THR A 10 -13.66 -25.43 -5.15
C THR A 10 -12.64 -24.61 -5.94
N ILE A 11 -12.56 -24.78 -7.26
CA ILE A 11 -11.69 -23.95 -8.12
C ILE A 11 -12.19 -22.51 -8.20
N LEU A 12 -13.52 -22.31 -8.28
CA LEU A 12 -14.12 -20.98 -8.31
C LEU A 12 -13.95 -20.22 -6.98
N ALA A 13 -13.99 -20.94 -5.85
CA ALA A 13 -13.74 -20.35 -4.53
C ALA A 13 -12.27 -19.92 -4.36
N VAL A 14 -11.30 -20.70 -4.85
CA VAL A 14 -9.87 -20.36 -4.78
C VAL A 14 -9.51 -19.14 -5.65
N MET A 15 -10.21 -18.94 -6.77
CA MET A 15 -10.06 -17.75 -7.62
C MET A 15 -10.56 -16.45 -6.96
N LEU A 16 -11.45 -16.53 -5.97
CA LEU A 16 -11.96 -15.36 -5.25
C LEU A 16 -11.05 -14.93 -4.08
N VAL A 17 -10.13 -15.78 -3.63
CA VAL A 17 -9.22 -15.47 -2.50
C VAL A 17 -7.90 -14.83 -2.95
N SER A 18 -7.60 -14.79 -4.25
CA SER A 18 -6.41 -14.08 -4.79
C SER A 18 -6.68 -12.62 -5.19
N CYS A 19 -7.84 -12.07 -4.80
CA CYS A 19 -8.34 -10.76 -5.21
C CYS A 19 -7.76 -9.58 -4.37
N SER A 20 -6.43 -9.47 -4.27
CA SER A 20 -5.85 -8.16 -3.90
C SER A 20 -5.91 -7.27 -5.15
N SER A 21 -6.96 -6.45 -5.25
CA SER A 21 -7.14 -5.53 -6.37
C SER A 21 -6.07 -4.44 -6.33
N MET A 22 -5.72 -3.91 -7.50
CA MET A 22 -4.81 -2.76 -7.61
C MET A 22 -5.34 -1.53 -6.87
N GLU A 23 -6.66 -1.42 -6.69
CA GLU A 23 -7.26 -0.37 -5.86
C GLU A 23 -6.90 -0.51 -4.39
N SER A 24 -6.97 -1.72 -3.82
CA SER A 24 -6.61 -1.97 -2.41
C SER A 24 -5.13 -1.76 -2.15
N ASP A 25 -4.28 -2.20 -3.09
CA ASP A 25 -2.84 -1.93 -2.99
C ASP A 25 -2.55 -0.43 -3.10
N ALA A 26 -3.28 0.29 -3.97
CA ALA A 26 -3.11 1.72 -4.14
C ALA A 26 -3.58 2.51 -2.90
N GLU A 27 -4.69 2.09 -2.30
CA GLU A 27 -5.18 2.60 -1.01
C GLU A 27 -4.13 2.40 0.08
N ARG A 28 -3.56 1.20 0.19
CA ARG A 28 -2.51 0.92 1.18
C ARG A 28 -1.25 1.76 0.96
N MET A 29 -0.84 1.97 -0.29
CA MET A 29 0.31 2.84 -0.61
C MET A 29 0.00 4.31 -0.33
N ALA A 30 -1.24 4.75 -0.52
CA ALA A 30 -1.67 6.10 -0.18
C ALA A 30 -1.66 6.32 1.34
N GLU A 31 -2.18 5.39 2.14
CA GLU A 31 -2.09 5.42 3.61
C GLU A 31 -0.64 5.58 4.09
N LEU A 32 0.27 4.79 3.52
CA LEU A 32 1.70 4.85 3.85
C LEU A 32 2.32 6.21 3.48
N GLN A 33 1.90 6.85 2.39
CA GLN A 33 2.35 8.20 2.04
C GLN A 33 1.82 9.25 3.00
N CYS A 34 0.56 9.17 3.41
CA CYS A 34 0.02 10.08 4.42
C CYS A 34 0.73 9.90 5.77
N GLU A 35 1.02 8.65 6.17
CA GLU A 35 1.80 8.34 7.37
C GLU A 35 3.23 8.89 7.27
N SER A 36 3.89 8.81 6.11
CA SER A 36 5.21 9.42 5.87
C SER A 36 5.17 10.94 6.08
N MET A 37 4.13 11.61 5.56
CA MET A 37 3.96 13.05 5.73
C MET A 37 3.79 13.42 7.21
N ARG A 38 2.93 12.68 7.94
CA ARG A 38 2.70 12.91 9.36
C ARG A 38 3.96 12.70 10.20
N ILE A 39 4.68 11.58 10.01
CA ILE A 39 5.95 11.31 10.70
C ILE A 39 6.95 12.44 10.43
N THR A 40 7.05 12.91 9.19
CA THR A 40 7.96 14.02 8.84
C THR A 40 7.56 15.31 9.54
N MET A 41 6.26 15.64 9.59
CA MET A 41 5.75 16.82 10.28
C MET A 41 6.00 16.74 11.79
N ASP A 42 5.65 15.62 12.43
CA ASP A 42 5.84 15.41 13.87
C ASP A 42 7.31 15.52 14.26
N ASN A 43 8.21 14.93 13.47
CA ASN A 43 9.65 15.03 13.69
C ASN A 43 10.19 16.45 13.48
N THR A 44 9.66 17.19 12.49
CA THR A 44 10.05 18.58 12.26
C THR A 44 9.61 19.47 13.41
N LEU A 45 8.37 19.28 13.91
CA LEU A 45 7.85 20.01 15.07
C LEU A 45 8.66 19.68 16.33
N GLY A 46 8.93 18.40 16.60
CA GLY A 46 9.80 17.99 17.71
C GLY A 46 11.20 18.61 17.62
N ALA A 47 11.81 18.60 16.45
CA ALA A 47 13.14 19.19 16.24
C ALA A 47 13.14 20.69 16.56
N ILE A 48 12.09 21.41 16.18
CA ILE A 48 11.94 22.85 16.43
C ILE A 48 11.65 23.14 17.91
N GLU A 49 10.77 22.37 18.55
CA GLU A 49 10.29 22.62 19.91
C GLU A 49 11.32 22.24 20.98
N ASN A 50 11.99 21.10 20.84
CA ASN A 50 12.85 20.55 21.87
C ASN A 50 14.09 19.82 21.35
N GLY A 51 14.38 19.90 20.05
CA GLY A 51 15.52 19.22 19.42
C GLY A 51 15.39 17.70 19.36
N ASN A 52 14.19 17.15 19.63
CA ASN A 52 13.93 15.71 19.56
C ASN A 52 13.52 15.29 18.16
N ILE A 53 14.16 14.24 17.65
CA ILE A 53 13.79 13.57 16.40
C ILE A 53 13.64 12.09 16.73
N ASP A 54 12.44 11.56 16.51
CA ASP A 54 12.15 10.13 16.60
C ASP A 54 12.66 9.42 15.34
N THR A 55 13.98 9.23 15.29
CA THR A 55 14.65 8.52 14.20
C THR A 55 14.20 7.07 14.08
N LYS A 56 13.75 6.46 15.19
CA LYS A 56 13.27 5.08 15.19
C LYS A 56 11.94 4.95 14.46
N SER A 57 11.00 5.88 14.69
CA SER A 57 9.74 5.92 13.94
C SER A 57 9.98 6.12 12.44
N ILE A 58 10.95 6.96 12.07
CA ILE A 58 11.34 7.17 10.67
C ILE A 58 11.88 5.88 10.04
N GLU A 59 12.78 5.18 10.73
CA GLU A 59 13.39 3.94 10.25
C GLU A 59 12.34 2.82 10.07
N GLU A 60 11.53 2.57 11.11
CA GLU A 60 10.48 1.53 11.07
C GLU A 60 9.44 1.81 9.97
N HIS A 61 9.10 3.08 9.73
CA HIS A 61 8.21 3.44 8.64
C HIS A 61 8.86 3.29 7.27
N GLY A 62 10.13 3.70 7.15
CA GLY A 62 10.92 3.52 5.94
C GLY A 62 10.97 2.05 5.50
N GLU A 63 11.21 1.13 6.43
CA GLU A 63 11.20 -0.31 6.16
C GLU A 63 9.83 -0.81 5.67
N LYS A 64 8.73 -0.34 6.28
CA LYS A 64 7.37 -0.70 5.85
C LYS A 64 7.09 -0.24 4.41
N VAL A 65 7.43 1.00 4.10
CA VAL A 65 7.24 1.58 2.76
C VAL A 65 8.08 0.83 1.73
N GLN A 66 9.36 0.60 2.03
CA GLN A 66 10.27 -0.10 1.13
C GLN A 66 9.76 -1.52 0.83
N LYS A 67 9.44 -2.30 1.87
CA LYS A 67 8.95 -3.66 1.71
C LYS A 67 7.65 -3.73 0.91
N PHE A 68 6.77 -2.74 1.08
CA PHE A 68 5.55 -2.66 0.30
C PHE A 68 5.84 -2.30 -1.16
N ALA A 69 6.72 -1.32 -1.41
CA ALA A 69 7.11 -0.89 -2.75
C ALA A 69 7.77 -2.03 -3.55
N GLU A 70 8.68 -2.79 -2.92
CA GLU A 70 9.31 -3.97 -3.53
C GLU A 70 8.25 -5.00 -3.97
N LYS A 71 7.28 -5.30 -3.09
CA LYS A 71 6.16 -6.20 -3.42
C LYS A 71 5.32 -5.66 -4.59
N MET A 72 5.10 -4.36 -4.69
CA MET A 72 4.35 -3.75 -5.80
C MET A 72 5.13 -3.81 -7.12
N MET A 73 6.46 -3.62 -7.08
CA MET A 73 7.32 -3.78 -8.25
C MET A 73 7.34 -5.22 -8.75
N GLU A 74 7.33 -6.21 -7.86
CA GLU A 74 7.21 -7.62 -8.23
C GLU A 74 5.84 -7.96 -8.82
N LYS A 75 4.78 -7.35 -8.28
CA LYS A 75 3.39 -7.58 -8.70
C LYS A 75 3.02 -6.90 -10.02
N TYR A 76 3.49 -5.68 -10.26
CA TYR A 76 3.17 -4.88 -11.44
C TYR A 76 4.41 -4.71 -12.32
N GLN A 77 4.71 -5.73 -13.13
CA GLN A 77 5.95 -5.81 -13.87
C GLN A 77 5.94 -4.99 -15.18
N SER A 78 4.75 -4.75 -15.74
CA SER A 78 4.63 -3.95 -16.95
C SER A 78 4.55 -2.46 -16.64
N SER A 79 5.11 -1.63 -17.54
CA SER A 79 5.01 -0.17 -17.42
C SER A 79 3.55 0.32 -17.40
N GLU A 80 2.64 -0.37 -18.11
CA GLU A 80 1.22 -0.01 -18.13
C GLU A 80 0.56 -0.27 -16.76
N GLU A 81 0.81 -1.42 -16.13
CA GLU A 81 0.28 -1.72 -14.81
C GLU A 81 0.85 -0.78 -13.74
N MET A 82 2.14 -0.48 -13.81
CA MET A 82 2.77 0.46 -12.88
C MET A 82 2.19 1.87 -13.02
N GLN A 83 1.92 2.33 -14.25
CA GLN A 83 1.26 3.62 -14.48
C GLN A 83 -0.17 3.64 -13.93
N LYS A 84 -0.95 2.57 -14.14
CA LYS A 84 -2.31 2.45 -13.58
C LYS A 84 -2.28 2.45 -12.05
N PHE A 85 -1.35 1.70 -11.46
CA PHE A 85 -1.15 1.66 -10.01
C PHE A 85 -0.82 3.06 -9.47
N GLN A 86 0.18 3.74 -10.06
CA GLN A 86 0.56 5.10 -9.65
C GLN A 86 -0.59 6.10 -9.79
N ALA A 87 -1.37 6.03 -10.87
CA ALA A 87 -2.54 6.90 -11.04
C ALA A 87 -3.60 6.67 -9.94
N LEU A 88 -3.85 5.41 -9.56
CA LEU A 88 -4.73 5.06 -8.45
C LEU A 88 -4.18 5.55 -7.11
N VAL A 89 -2.88 5.41 -6.88
CA VAL A 89 -2.21 5.88 -5.67
C VAL A 89 -2.36 7.39 -5.51
N VAL A 90 -2.14 8.17 -6.58
CA VAL A 90 -2.31 9.63 -6.56
C VAL A 90 -3.76 9.99 -6.22
N LYS A 91 -4.72 9.34 -6.89
CA LYS A 91 -6.14 9.54 -6.63
C LYS A 91 -6.49 9.25 -5.15
N LYS A 92 -6.05 8.11 -4.63
CA LYS A 92 -6.28 7.69 -3.24
C LYS A 92 -5.61 8.60 -2.23
N SER A 93 -4.40 9.07 -2.51
CA SER A 93 -3.69 10.01 -1.63
C SER A 93 -4.43 11.35 -1.51
N MET A 94 -5.04 11.83 -2.60
CA MET A 94 -5.88 13.03 -2.56
C MET A 94 -7.19 12.86 -1.78
N GLU A 95 -7.72 11.63 -1.73
CA GLU A 95 -8.91 11.27 -0.95
C GLU A 95 -8.56 11.13 0.55
N ILE A 96 -7.46 10.45 0.86
CA ILE A 96 -7.09 10.03 2.23
C ILE A 96 -6.29 11.11 2.98
N CYS A 97 -5.23 11.67 2.38
CA CYS A 97 -4.32 12.58 3.09
C CYS A 97 -4.90 13.99 3.34
N ARG A 98 -6.20 14.19 3.03
CA ARG A 98 -6.89 15.47 3.21
C ARG A 98 -7.55 15.60 4.58
N GLU A 99 -7.72 14.49 5.28
CA GLU A 99 -8.21 14.41 6.67
C GLU A 99 -7.04 14.58 7.65
#